data_AF-A0A2V1NQD1-F1
#
_entry.id   AF-A0A2V1NQD1-F1
#
_cell.length_a   1.000
_cell.length_b   1.000
_cell.length_c   1.000
_cell.angle_alpha   90.00
_cell.angle_beta   90.00
_cell.angle_gamma   90.00
#
_symmetry.space_group_name_H-M   'P 1'
#
loop_
_entity.id
_entity.type
_entity.pdbx_description
1 polymer ?
#
loop_
_entity_poly.entity_id
_entity_poly.type
_entity_poly.pdbx_seq_one_letter_code
_entity_poly.pdbx_strand_id
1 'polypeptide(L)'
;MSPLARISSSYAPRLAEFAFEPGFVAEVDQHVAELRDRLAANHAGLIPRPPHREDLSDYALGFLDALDELDWREPVGYDYAVCRLTAITWLVHQHDLVVEKP
;
A
#
# COMPACT_ATOMS: atom_id res chain seq x y z
N MET A 1 9.66 14.07 -3.09
CA MET A 1 9.27 12.73 -3.56
C MET A 1 7.93 12.41 -2.91
N SER A 2 6.93 11.96 -3.67
CA SER A 2 5.61 11.66 -3.09
C SER A 2 5.67 10.45 -2.14
N PRO A 3 4.77 10.34 -1.14
CA PRO A 3 4.69 9.17 -0.26
C PRO A 3 4.58 7.85 -1.04
N LEU A 4 3.75 7.84 -2.09
CA LEU A 4 3.58 6.66 -2.95
C LEU A 4 4.84 6.27 -3.70
N ALA A 5 5.58 7.26 -4.25
CA ALA A 5 6.86 6.97 -4.88
C ALA A 5 7.86 6.41 -3.87
N ARG A 6 7.92 6.96 -2.66
CA ARG A 6 8.84 6.52 -1.60
C ARG A 6 8.56 5.06 -1.24
N ILE A 7 7.31 4.76 -0.90
CA ILE A 7 6.87 3.41 -0.53
C ILE A 7 7.12 2.43 -1.68
N SER A 8 6.67 2.76 -2.90
CA SER A 8 6.83 1.89 -4.06
C SER A 8 8.31 1.58 -4.33
N SER A 9 9.20 2.58 -4.26
CA SER A 9 10.63 2.33 -4.45
C SER A 9 11.25 1.43 -3.39
N SER A 10 10.81 1.52 -2.13
CA SER A 10 11.34 0.73 -1.01
C SER A 10 10.81 -0.70 -0.99
N TYR A 11 9.53 -0.90 -1.32
CA TYR A 11 8.84 -2.18 -1.15
C TYR A 11 8.56 -2.92 -2.47
N ALA A 12 8.86 -2.35 -3.64
CA ALA A 12 8.73 -3.07 -4.91
C ALA A 12 9.50 -4.40 -4.96
N PRO A 13 10.73 -4.54 -4.39
CA PRO A 13 11.43 -5.82 -4.38
C PRO A 13 10.66 -6.95 -3.67
N ARG A 14 9.83 -6.61 -2.67
CA ARG A 14 9.01 -7.58 -1.92
C ARG A 14 7.97 -8.26 -2.80
N LEU A 15 7.54 -7.64 -3.91
CA LEU A 15 6.60 -8.27 -4.86
C LEU A 15 7.19 -9.53 -5.51
N ALA A 16 8.51 -9.66 -5.59
CA ALA A 16 9.14 -10.88 -6.10
C ALA A 16 8.95 -12.09 -5.16
N GLU A 17 8.77 -11.84 -3.85
CA GLU A 17 8.52 -12.89 -2.85
C GLU A 17 7.16 -13.57 -3.07
N PHE A 18 6.23 -12.93 -3.79
CA PHE A 18 4.91 -13.50 -4.07
C PHE A 18 4.97 -14.82 -4.84
N ALA A 19 6.05 -15.06 -5.58
CA ALA A 19 6.26 -16.31 -6.31
C ALA A 19 6.59 -17.50 -5.40
N PHE A 20 6.97 -17.26 -4.14
CA PHE A 20 7.55 -18.28 -3.26
C PHE A 20 6.90 -18.33 -1.87
N GLU A 21 6.28 -17.24 -1.41
CA GLU A 21 5.72 -17.11 -0.06
C GLU A 21 4.18 -16.96 -0.08
N PRO A 22 3.40 -18.05 -0.19
CA PRO A 22 1.94 -17.97 -0.29
C PRO A 22 1.29 -17.38 0.96
N GLY A 23 1.90 -17.54 2.14
CA GLY A 23 1.42 -16.91 3.37
C GLY A 23 1.55 -15.38 3.31
N PHE A 24 2.66 -14.88 2.77
CA PHE A 24 2.85 -13.44 2.58
C PHE A 24 1.85 -12.87 1.57
N VAL A 25 1.61 -13.57 0.46
CA VAL A 25 0.60 -13.16 -0.53
C VAL A 25 -0.78 -13.03 0.10
N ALA A 26 -1.19 -14.01 0.92
CA ALA A 26 -2.50 -13.99 1.55
C ALA A 26 -2.68 -12.77 2.49
N GLU A 27 -1.67 -12.47 3.31
CA GLU A 27 -1.69 -11.30 4.19
C GLU A 27 -1.72 -9.98 3.39
N VAL A 28 -0.92 -9.88 2.33
CA VAL A 28 -0.94 -8.69 1.47
C VAL A 28 -2.30 -8.52 0.77
N ASP A 29 -2.90 -9.59 0.26
CA ASP A 29 -4.23 -9.57 -0.35
C ASP A 29 -5.31 -9.09 0.64
N GLN A 30 -5.24 -9.54 1.89
CA GLN A 30 -6.13 -9.03 2.94
C GLN A 30 -5.93 -7.51 3.15
N HIS A 31 -4.69 -7.04 3.22
CA HIS A 31 -4.43 -5.61 3.37
C HIS A 31 -4.88 -4.80 2.14
N VAL A 32 -4.76 -5.34 0.93
CA VAL A 32 -5.27 -4.72 -0.30
C VAL A 32 -6.80 -4.60 -0.23
N ALA A 33 -7.50 -5.64 0.22
CA ALA A 33 -8.95 -5.59 0.41
C ALA A 33 -9.36 -4.52 1.43
N GLU A 34 -8.72 -4.51 2.60
CA GLU A 34 -8.97 -3.50 3.63
C GLU A 34 -8.69 -2.07 3.16
N LEU A 35 -7.65 -1.86 2.36
CA LEU A 35 -7.34 -0.54 1.79
C LEU A 35 -8.43 -0.11 0.80
N ARG A 36 -8.87 -1.01 -0.08
CA ARG A 36 -9.97 -0.73 -1.02
C ARG A 36 -11.25 -0.35 -0.29
N ASP A 37 -11.61 -1.09 0.76
CA ASP A 37 -12.81 -0.80 1.54
C ASP A 37 -12.72 0.56 2.25
N ARG A 38 -11.58 0.86 2.86
CA ARG A 38 -11.33 2.16 3.52
C ARG A 38 -11.39 3.33 2.55
N LEU A 39 -10.79 3.19 1.37
CA LEU A 39 -10.74 4.26 0.37
C LEU A 39 -12.10 4.42 -0.35
N ALA A 40 -12.85 3.33 -0.50
CA ALA A 40 -14.21 3.35 -1.06
C ALA A 40 -15.23 3.98 -0.11
N ALA A 41 -15.05 3.89 1.22
CA ALA A 41 -15.96 4.50 2.20
C ALA A 41 -16.12 6.02 2.00
N ASN A 42 -15.13 6.69 1.41
CA ASN A 42 -15.18 8.12 1.09
C ASN A 42 -15.92 8.44 -0.22
N HIS A 43 -16.37 7.42 -0.96
CA HIS A 43 -17.00 7.55 -2.28
C HIS A 43 -18.36 6.86 -2.32
N ALA A 44 -19.44 7.64 -2.41
CA ALA A 44 -20.79 7.13 -2.61
C ALA A 44 -20.97 6.55 -4.02
N GLY A 45 -20.66 5.26 -4.20
CA GLY A 45 -20.83 4.57 -5.48
C GLY A 45 -20.99 3.06 -5.33
N LEU A 46 -21.91 2.48 -6.09
CA LEU A 46 -22.18 1.03 -6.13
C LEU A 46 -21.18 0.25 -7.01
N ILE A 47 -20.23 0.94 -7.63
CA ILE A 47 -19.23 0.35 -8.53
C ILE A 47 -17.86 0.51 -7.88
N PRO A 48 -17.12 -0.57 -7.61
CA PRO A 48 -15.75 -0.50 -7.16
C PRO A 48 -14.91 0.32 -8.14
N ARG A 49 -14.34 1.43 -7.69
CA ARG A 49 -13.44 2.26 -8.49
C ARG A 49 -11.98 1.98 -8.11
N PRO A 50 -11.04 2.18 -9.04
CA PRO A 50 -9.64 2.33 -8.69
C PRO A 50 -9.49 3.35 -7.55
N PRO A 51 -8.60 3.11 -6.56
CA PRO A 51 -8.36 4.09 -5.51
C PRO A 51 -7.89 5.41 -6.11
N HIS A 52 -8.40 6.53 -5.61
CA HIS A 52 -7.90 7.84 -6.00
C HIS A 52 -6.46 8.00 -5.50
N ARG A 53 -5.59 8.58 -6.34
CA ARG A 53 -4.17 8.76 -5.99
C ARG A 53 -4.00 9.59 -4.73
N GLU A 54 -4.80 10.65 -4.57
CA GLU A 54 -4.71 11.56 -3.42
C GLU A 54 -5.11 10.83 -2.15
N ASP A 55 -6.26 10.14 -2.12
CA ASP A 55 -6.69 9.39 -0.94
C ASP A 55 -5.66 8.33 -0.50
N LEU A 56 -5.07 7.61 -1.46
CA LEU A 56 -4.02 6.64 -1.16
C LEU A 56 -2.73 7.32 -0.69
N SER A 57 -2.40 8.50 -1.23
CA SER A 57 -1.23 9.29 -0.81
C SER A 57 -1.39 9.83 0.61
N ASP A 58 -2.57 10.34 0.96
CA ASP A 58 -2.89 10.86 2.28
C ASP A 58 -2.91 9.73 3.32
N TYR A 59 -3.50 8.59 2.97
CA TYR A 59 -3.44 7.39 3.79
C TYR A 59 -1.98 6.93 4.00
N ALA A 60 -1.20 6.87 2.92
CA ALA A 60 0.20 6.46 2.98
C ALA A 60 1.04 7.40 3.86
N LEU A 61 0.81 8.71 3.78
CA LEU A 61 1.48 9.69 4.62
C LEU A 61 1.16 9.46 6.10
N GLY A 62 -0.13 9.41 6.46
CA GLY A 62 -0.54 9.18 7.85
C GLY A 62 -0.08 7.83 8.39
N PHE A 63 0.01 6.79 7.55
CA PHE A 63 0.57 5.51 7.95
C PHE A 63 2.08 5.58 8.22
N LEU A 64 2.84 6.28 7.37
CA LEU A 64 4.28 6.50 7.59
C LEU A 64 4.53 7.33 8.85
N ASP A 65 3.74 8.36 9.10
CA ASP A 65 3.84 9.19 10.30
C ASP A 65 3.58 8.34 11.56
N ALA A 66 2.57 7.47 11.55
CA ALA A 66 2.30 6.55 12.66
C ALA A 66 3.44 5.55 12.89
N LEU A 67 4.12 5.08 11.84
CA LEU A 67 5.29 4.20 11.98
C LEU A 67 6.48 4.95 12.60
N ASP A 68 6.70 6.21 12.20
CA ASP A 68 7.74 7.07 12.76
C ASP A 68 7.49 7.36 14.25
N GLU A 69 6.25 7.69 14.62
CA GLU A 69 5.83 7.91 16.01
C GLU A 69 6.05 6.68 16.90
N LEU A 70 5.95 5.47 16.33
CA LEU A 70 6.17 4.22 17.04
C LEU A 70 7.65 3.79 17.09
N ASP A 71 8.58 4.57 16.54
CA ASP A 71 9.98 4.18 16.24
C ASP A 71 10.03 2.79 15.56
N TRP A 72 9.09 2.53 14.66
CA TRP A 72 8.99 1.24 14.00
C TRP A 72 10.21 1.03 13.11
N ARG A 73 10.80 -0.17 13.22
CA ARG A 73 11.91 -0.61 12.39
C ARG A 73 11.52 -1.89 11.69
N GLU A 74 11.81 -1.93 10.39
CA GLU A 74 11.47 -3.09 9.57
C GLU A 74 12.09 -4.38 10.15
N PRO A 75 11.28 -5.40 10.44
CA PRO A 75 11.77 -6.66 10.99
C PRO A 75 12.42 -7.52 9.91
N VAL A 76 13.15 -8.56 10.34
CA VAL A 76 13.51 -9.66 9.46
C VAL A 76 12.23 -10.43 9.10
N GLY A 77 11.93 -10.55 7.81
CA GLY A 77 10.69 -11.14 7.31
C GLY A 77 9.63 -10.08 7.02
N TYR A 78 8.40 -10.33 7.46
CA TYR A 78 7.27 -9.42 7.32
C TYR A 78 6.42 -9.38 8.59
N ASP A 79 5.96 -8.18 8.94
CA ASP A 79 4.93 -7.93 9.93
C ASP A 79 3.77 -7.17 9.28
N TYR A 80 2.81 -6.72 10.09
CA TYR A 80 1.68 -5.93 9.64
C TYR A 80 2.10 -4.71 8.80
N ALA A 81 3.15 -4.00 9.19
CA ALA A 81 3.59 -2.78 8.51
C ALA A 81 4.24 -3.11 7.16
N VAL A 82 5.08 -4.15 7.11
CA VAL A 82 5.64 -4.65 5.84
C VAL A 82 4.52 -5.08 4.89
N CYS A 83 3.53 -5.84 5.35
CA CYS A 83 2.43 -6.27 4.51
C CYS A 83 1.58 -5.06 4.04
N ARG A 84 1.34 -4.07 4.90
CA ARG A 84 0.60 -2.85 4.53
C ARG A 84 1.36 -2.00 3.50
N LEU A 85 2.66 -1.80 3.65
CA LEU A 85 3.50 -1.04 2.71
C LEU A 85 3.63 -1.76 1.37
N THR A 86 3.69 -3.10 1.40
CA THR A 86 3.66 -3.93 0.20
C THR A 86 2.30 -3.87 -0.50
N ALA A 87 1.19 -3.85 0.24
CA ALA A 87 -0.16 -3.67 -0.31
C ALA A 87 -0.33 -2.30 -1.00
N ILE A 88 0.17 -1.22 -0.39
CA ILE A 88 0.19 0.13 -1.01
C ILE A 88 1.01 0.09 -2.31
N THR A 89 2.20 -0.52 -2.27
CA THR A 89 3.05 -0.68 -3.46
C THR A 89 2.33 -1.44 -4.56
N TRP A 90 1.68 -2.54 -4.23
CA TRP A 90 0.89 -3.32 -5.18
C TRP A 90 -0.22 -2.48 -5.82
N LEU A 91 -1.00 -1.72 -5.03
CA LEU A 91 -2.05 -0.83 -5.56
C LEU A 91 -1.48 0.25 -6.48
N VAL A 92 -0.33 0.82 -6.12
CA VAL A 92 0.38 1.81 -6.94
C VAL A 92 0.78 1.21 -8.29
N HIS A 93 1.35 0.01 -8.32
CA HIS A 93 1.73 -0.67 -9.56
C HIS A 93 0.53 -1.11 -10.40
N GLN A 94 -0.55 -1.61 -9.77
CA GLN A 94 -1.75 -2.08 -10.49
C GLN A 94 -2.53 -0.95 -11.17
N HIS A 95 -2.47 0.27 -10.62
CA HIS A 95 -3.23 1.41 -11.10
C HIS A 95 -2.36 2.55 -11.67
N ASP A 96 -1.05 2.32 -11.83
CA ASP A 96 -0.07 3.29 -12.35
C ASP A 96 -0.12 4.66 -11.64
N LEU A 97 -0.11 4.64 -10.30
CA LEU A 97 -0.36 5.84 -9.47
C LEU A 97 0.90 6.70 -9.22
N VAL A 98 2.05 6.35 -9.80
CA VAL A 98 3.31 7.10 -9.65
C VAL A 98 3.41 8.27 -10.61
N VAL A 99 2.67 8.24 -11.73
CA VAL A 99 2.73 9.27 -12.77
C VAL A 99 1.90 10.49 -12.36
N GLU A 100 2.54 11.66 -12.21
CA GLU A 100 1.80 12.94 -12.27
C GLU A 100 1.28 13.07 -13.70
N LYS A 101 -0.05 12.97 -13.86
CA LYS A 101 -0.67 13.31 -15.13
C LYS A 101 -0.51 14.82 -15.33
N PRO A 102 0.06 15.28 -16.46
CA PRO A 102 0.30 16.70 -16.72
C PRO A 102 -1.00 17.52 -16.81
#